data_AF-A0A7L5AS00-F1
#
_entry.id   AF-A0A7L5AS00-F1
#
_cell.length_a   1.000
_cell.length_b   1.000
_cell.length_c   1.000
_cell.angle_alpha   90.00
_cell.angle_beta   90.00
_cell.angle_gamma   90.00
#
_symmetry.space_group_name_H-M   'P 1'
#
loop_
_entity.id
_entity.type
_entity.pdbx_description
1 polymer ?
#
loop_
_entity_poly.entity_id
_entity_poly.type
_entity_poly.pdbx_seq_one_letter_code
_entity_poly.pdbx_strand_id
1 'polypeptide(L)'
;MALLIGVALLAGISGGILSAAVWARNTIRAQDDAAAAHVATTYAIPGDCAAGDLDVTFTSPDSIASGSSMTLNVTVNNNGSEACLLDLGGEHVGALITSGEQTVWQSTACPFTPTSRRLLVAPGDAADATIIWDGNVASSQCAPAATASGTATPTATDAATGEASAEATETATAEATAEGSDGAASGEAQETQDAQDAEDAQDAEDAAGQAPASAAGDAASAGTYRVRIQLDGADLTEDRVFVIE
;
A
#
# COMPACT_ATOMS: atom_id res chain seq x y z
N MET A 1 -70.95 -59.18 -12.04
CA MET A 1 -70.50 -58.54 -13.31
C MET A 1 -70.40 -57.02 -13.18
N ALA A 2 -71.43 -56.31 -12.71
CA ALA A 2 -71.42 -54.85 -12.55
C ALA A 2 -70.30 -54.29 -11.65
N LEU A 3 -69.97 -54.94 -10.54
CA LEU A 3 -68.88 -54.50 -9.63
C LEU A 3 -67.49 -54.59 -10.29
N LEU A 4 -67.23 -55.63 -11.09
CA LEU A 4 -65.97 -55.77 -11.82
C LEU A 4 -65.83 -54.71 -12.92
N ILE A 5 -66.93 -54.38 -13.60
CA ILE A 5 -66.97 -53.30 -14.58
C ILE A 5 -66.71 -51.94 -13.89
N GLY A 6 -67.33 -51.70 -12.73
CA GLY A 6 -67.10 -50.48 -11.95
C GLY A 6 -65.65 -50.30 -11.50
N VAL A 7 -65.02 -51.37 -11.00
CA VAL A 7 -63.60 -51.33 -10.58
C VAL A 7 -62.68 -51.10 -11.78
N ALA A 8 -62.93 -51.74 -12.93
CA ALA A 8 -62.15 -51.55 -14.14
C ALA A 8 -62.23 -50.11 -14.66
N LEU A 9 -63.42 -49.48 -14.61
CA LEU A 9 -63.60 -48.09 -15.01
C LEU A 9 -62.85 -47.13 -14.07
N LEU A 10 -62.92 -47.35 -12.75
CA LEU A 10 -62.19 -46.52 -11.78
C LEU A 10 -60.68 -46.63 -11.94
N ALA A 11 -60.16 -47.83 -12.20
CA ALA A 11 -58.73 -48.04 -12.45
C ALA A 11 -58.26 -47.38 -13.76
N GLY A 12 -59.09 -47.41 -14.81
CA GLY A 12 -58.80 -46.71 -16.06
C GLY A 12 -58.77 -45.19 -15.89
N ILE A 13 -59.74 -44.64 -15.15
CA ILE A 13 -59.81 -43.20 -14.86
C ILE A 13 -58.61 -42.75 -14.02
N SER A 14 -58.27 -43.49 -12.96
CA SER A 14 -57.12 -43.13 -12.11
C SER A 14 -55.80 -43.22 -12.86
N GLY A 15 -55.61 -44.22 -13.72
CA GLY A 15 -54.44 -44.34 -14.59
C GLY A 15 -54.30 -43.16 -15.57
N GLY A 16 -55.41 -42.70 -16.15
CA GLY A 16 -55.45 -41.52 -17.02
C GLY A 16 -55.06 -40.24 -16.30
N ILE A 17 -55.57 -40.02 -15.08
CA ILE A 17 -55.26 -38.84 -14.26
C ILE A 17 -53.78 -38.82 -13.87
N LEU A 18 -53.21 -39.95 -13.45
CA LEU A 18 -51.79 -40.03 -13.08
C LEU A 18 -50.89 -39.78 -14.31
N SER A 19 -51.25 -40.34 -15.46
CA SER A 19 -50.49 -40.14 -16.71
C SER A 19 -50.50 -38.69 -17.15
N ALA A 20 -51.65 -38.01 -17.09
CA ALA A 20 -51.78 -36.60 -17.41
C ALA A 20 -51.01 -35.71 -16.42
N ALA A 21 -51.02 -36.04 -15.12
CA ALA A 21 -50.26 -35.31 -14.11
C ALA A 21 -48.74 -35.45 -14.29
N VAL A 22 -48.26 -36.65 -14.63
CA VAL A 22 -46.84 -36.89 -14.94
C VAL A 22 -46.43 -36.16 -16.21
N TRP A 23 -47.26 -36.21 -17.26
CA TRP A 23 -47.01 -35.48 -18.50
C TRP A 23 -46.94 -33.97 -18.26
N ALA A 24 -47.91 -33.39 -17.55
CA ALA A 24 -47.94 -31.97 -17.25
C ALA A 24 -46.71 -31.52 -16.44
N ARG A 25 -46.30 -32.30 -15.42
CA ARG A 25 -45.08 -32.02 -14.66
C ARG A 25 -43.83 -32.08 -15.53
N ASN A 26 -43.74 -33.04 -16.44
CA ASN A 26 -42.60 -33.18 -17.32
C ASN A 26 -42.53 -32.03 -18.35
N THR A 27 -43.67 -31.60 -18.89
CA THR A 27 -43.76 -30.45 -19.79
C THR A 27 -43.37 -29.15 -19.09
N ILE A 28 -43.85 -28.91 -17.87
CA ILE A 28 -43.50 -27.69 -17.12
C ILE A 28 -42.00 -27.66 -16.86
N ARG A 29 -41.39 -28.77 -16.41
CA ARG A 29 -39.94 -28.85 -16.23
C ARG A 29 -39.17 -28.60 -17.52
N ALA A 30 -39.61 -29.20 -18.63
CA ALA A 30 -38.96 -29.00 -19.91
C ALA A 30 -39.06 -27.54 -20.41
N GLN A 31 -40.18 -26.86 -20.14
CA GLN A 31 -40.35 -25.45 -20.46
C GLN A 31 -39.56 -24.55 -19.52
N ASP A 32 -39.52 -24.85 -18.22
CA ASP A 32 -38.75 -24.13 -17.22
C ASP A 32 -37.24 -24.28 -17.48
N ASP A 33 -36.76 -25.48 -17.84
CA ASP A 33 -35.36 -25.74 -18.18
C ASP A 33 -34.95 -24.96 -19.46
N ALA A 34 -35.82 -24.94 -20.47
CA ALA A 34 -35.59 -24.15 -21.68
C ALA A 34 -35.60 -22.65 -21.40
N ALA A 35 -36.52 -22.17 -20.56
CA ALA A 35 -36.58 -20.77 -20.14
C ALA A 35 -35.35 -20.39 -19.29
N ALA A 36 -34.90 -21.26 -18.39
CA ALA A 36 -33.72 -21.06 -17.57
C ALA A 36 -32.43 -21.02 -18.40
N ALA A 37 -32.33 -21.84 -19.45
CA ALA A 37 -31.21 -21.79 -20.39
C ALA A 37 -31.08 -20.44 -21.12
N HIS A 38 -32.18 -19.70 -21.29
CA HIS A 38 -32.18 -18.36 -21.88
C HIS A 38 -31.87 -17.24 -20.87
N VAL A 39 -31.81 -17.52 -19.56
CA VAL A 39 -31.55 -16.54 -18.49
C VAL A 39 -30.10 -16.60 -17.98
N ALA A 40 -29.26 -17.48 -18.55
CA ALA A 40 -27.83 -17.46 -18.30
C ALA A 40 -27.21 -16.18 -18.89
N THR A 41 -27.27 -15.09 -18.15
CA THR A 41 -26.43 -13.93 -18.39
C THR A 41 -25.00 -14.40 -18.13
N THR A 42 -24.25 -14.61 -19.21
CA THR A 42 -22.82 -14.83 -19.09
C THR A 42 -22.24 -13.52 -18.58
N TYR A 43 -22.07 -13.41 -17.27
CA TYR A 43 -21.38 -12.28 -16.68
C TYR A 43 -19.92 -12.42 -17.12
N ALA A 44 -19.50 -11.58 -18.05
CA ALA A 44 -18.10 -11.51 -18.42
C ALA A 44 -17.31 -11.23 -17.14
N ILE A 45 -16.27 -12.03 -16.90
CA ILE A 45 -15.36 -11.79 -15.78
C ILE A 45 -14.70 -10.43 -16.07
N PRO A 46 -14.83 -9.43 -15.18
CA PRO A 46 -14.20 -8.14 -15.38
C PRO A 46 -12.69 -8.30 -15.57
N GLY A 47 -12.16 -7.71 -16.64
CA GLY A 47 -10.72 -7.62 -16.88
C GLY A 47 -10.07 -6.55 -16.01
N ASP A 48 -8.76 -6.40 -16.14
CA ASP A 48 -8.03 -5.29 -15.51
C ASP A 48 -8.39 -3.95 -16.16
N CYS A 49 -8.37 -2.88 -15.38
CA CYS A 49 -8.62 -1.54 -15.90
C CYS A 49 -7.54 -1.13 -16.90
N ALA A 50 -7.95 -0.65 -18.07
CA ALA A 50 -7.02 -0.09 -19.04
C ALA A 50 -6.54 1.28 -18.56
N ALA A 51 -5.23 1.53 -18.59
CA ALA A 51 -4.66 2.79 -18.10
C ALA A 51 -5.25 4.05 -18.77
N GLY A 52 -5.63 3.96 -20.05
CA GLY A 52 -6.25 5.07 -20.78
C GLY A 52 -7.70 5.37 -20.37
N ASP A 53 -8.35 4.46 -19.63
CA ASP A 53 -9.70 4.64 -19.11
C ASP A 53 -9.69 5.15 -17.65
N LEU A 54 -8.51 5.29 -17.05
CA LEU A 54 -8.36 5.76 -15.68
C LEU A 54 -7.98 7.24 -15.65
N ASP A 55 -8.67 8.00 -14.80
CA ASP A 55 -8.29 9.36 -14.45
C ASP A 55 -7.76 9.36 -13.01
N VAL A 56 -6.56 9.89 -12.80
CA VAL A 56 -5.92 9.88 -11.49
C VAL A 56 -5.73 11.30 -10.99
N THR A 57 -6.22 11.53 -9.79
CA THR A 57 -6.02 12.77 -9.06
C THR A 57 -5.38 12.46 -7.72
N PHE A 58 -4.62 13.40 -7.19
CA PHE A 58 -4.08 13.25 -5.84
C PHE A 58 -3.98 14.57 -5.11
N THR A 59 -4.07 14.49 -3.79
CA THR A 59 -3.89 15.62 -2.87
C THR A 59 -2.66 15.40 -2.01
N SER A 60 -1.85 16.45 -1.93
CA SER A 60 -0.65 16.60 -1.10
C SER A 60 -0.57 18.01 -0.50
N PRO A 61 0.17 18.22 0.60
CA PRO A 61 0.58 19.54 1.05
C PRO A 61 1.42 20.27 -0.01
N ASP A 62 1.36 21.61 -0.03
CA ASP A 62 2.24 22.45 -0.87
C ASP A 62 3.60 22.70 -0.20
N SER A 63 3.68 22.58 1.13
CA SER A 63 4.92 22.62 1.88
C SER A 63 4.91 21.69 3.10
N ILE A 64 6.10 21.23 3.49
CA ILE A 64 6.36 20.44 4.70
C ILE A 64 7.67 20.91 5.34
N ALA A 65 7.85 20.71 6.64
CA ALA A 65 9.15 20.94 7.29
C ALA A 65 10.09 19.75 7.04
N SER A 66 11.39 20.02 6.98
CA SER A 66 12.43 19.00 6.85
C SER A 66 12.26 17.87 7.88
N GLY A 67 12.24 16.62 7.41
CA GLY A 67 12.03 15.43 8.24
C GLY A 67 10.59 15.19 8.72
N SER A 68 9.61 15.97 8.24
CA SER A 68 8.19 15.73 8.52
C SER A 68 7.60 14.73 7.53
N SER A 69 6.69 13.88 8.02
CA SER A 69 5.93 12.98 7.15
C SER A 69 4.95 13.73 6.26
N MET A 70 4.77 13.27 5.03
CA MET A 70 3.76 13.75 4.08
C MET A 70 2.79 12.64 3.72
N THR A 71 1.49 12.95 3.73
CA THR A 71 0.43 12.05 3.26
C THR A 71 -0.03 12.48 1.86
N LEU A 72 -0.05 11.52 0.95
CA LEU A 72 -0.58 11.64 -0.41
C LEU A 72 -1.89 10.84 -0.49
N ASN A 73 -2.99 11.52 -0.77
CA ASN A 73 -4.27 10.88 -0.99
C ASN A 73 -4.51 10.78 -2.49
N VAL A 74 -4.57 9.57 -3.01
CA VAL A 74 -4.73 9.27 -4.44
C VAL A 74 -6.16 8.77 -4.66
N THR A 75 -6.81 9.31 -5.69
CA THR A 75 -8.13 8.89 -6.15
C THR A 75 -8.02 8.52 -7.61
N VAL A 76 -8.42 7.29 -7.94
CA VAL A 76 -8.40 6.74 -9.30
C VAL A 76 -9.85 6.52 -9.75
N ASN A 77 -10.29 7.26 -10.76
CA ASN A 77 -11.63 7.20 -11.31
C ASN A 77 -11.66 6.34 -12.58
N ASN A 78 -12.60 5.41 -12.68
CA ASN A 78 -12.83 4.66 -13.91
C ASN A 78 -13.72 5.48 -14.85
N ASN A 79 -13.13 6.12 -15.86
CA ASN A 79 -13.82 6.86 -16.92
C ASN A 79 -14.17 5.97 -18.13
N GLY A 80 -13.80 4.69 -18.10
CA GLY A 80 -14.21 3.69 -19.08
C GLY A 80 -15.71 3.37 -19.03
N SER A 81 -16.19 2.63 -20.02
CA SER A 81 -17.60 2.24 -20.12
C SER A 81 -17.95 0.91 -19.44
N GLU A 82 -16.94 0.17 -18.97
CA GLU A 82 -17.10 -1.16 -18.37
C GLU A 82 -16.49 -1.22 -16.96
N ALA A 83 -17.03 -2.11 -16.11
CA ALA A 83 -16.44 -2.37 -14.81
C ALA A 83 -15.14 -3.16 -14.97
N CYS A 84 -14.12 -2.82 -14.18
CA CYS A 84 -12.80 -3.43 -14.29
C CYS A 84 -12.14 -3.63 -12.92
N LEU A 85 -11.11 -4.46 -12.87
CA LEU A 85 -10.31 -4.73 -11.69
C LEU A 85 -9.12 -3.77 -11.63
N LEU A 86 -8.99 -3.06 -10.51
CA LEU A 86 -7.90 -2.14 -10.22
C LEU A 86 -7.17 -2.59 -8.96
N ASP A 87 -5.85 -2.78 -9.04
CA ASP A 87 -5.03 -3.06 -7.86
C ASP A 87 -4.40 -1.78 -7.31
N LEU A 88 -4.82 -1.38 -6.12
CA LEU A 88 -4.28 -0.23 -5.39
C LEU A 88 -3.49 -0.67 -4.14
N GLY A 89 -2.83 -1.82 -4.22
CA GLY A 89 -1.84 -2.27 -3.23
C GLY A 89 -0.47 -1.64 -3.47
N GLY A 90 0.39 -1.66 -2.45
CA GLY A 90 1.67 -0.93 -2.46
C GLY A 90 2.71 -1.40 -3.47
N GLU A 91 2.52 -2.56 -4.12
CA GLU A 91 3.35 -3.00 -5.25
C GLU A 91 2.89 -2.38 -6.59
N HIS A 92 1.61 -2.01 -6.67
CA HIS A 92 0.96 -1.55 -7.90
C HIS A 92 0.81 -0.03 -7.94
N VAL A 93 0.30 0.58 -6.87
CA VAL A 93 0.16 2.05 -6.78
C VAL A 93 1.29 2.64 -5.96
N GLY A 94 1.92 3.70 -6.48
CA GLY A 94 3.02 4.34 -5.79
C GLY A 94 3.23 5.81 -6.12
N ALA A 95 4.13 6.42 -5.38
CA ALA A 95 4.56 7.80 -5.60
C ALA A 95 6.07 7.84 -5.82
N LEU A 96 6.49 8.69 -6.75
CA LEU A 96 7.88 9.03 -6.99
C LEU A 96 8.10 10.49 -6.60
N ILE A 97 9.07 10.73 -5.72
CA ILE A 97 9.50 12.07 -5.32
C ILE A 97 10.91 12.32 -5.89
N THR A 98 11.06 13.43 -6.60
CA THR A 98 12.33 13.85 -7.19
C THR A 98 12.70 15.27 -6.78
N SER A 99 13.99 15.57 -6.84
CA SER A 99 14.52 16.93 -6.83
C SER A 99 15.47 17.10 -8.00
N GLY A 100 15.15 18.01 -8.93
CA GLY A 100 15.80 18.06 -10.23
C GLY A 100 15.64 16.71 -10.96
N GLU A 101 16.77 16.09 -11.31
CA GLU A 101 16.81 14.77 -11.97
C GLU A 101 17.03 13.61 -10.99
N GLN A 102 17.21 13.89 -9.69
CA GLN A 102 17.52 12.89 -8.69
C GLN A 102 16.25 12.33 -8.05
N THR A 103 16.12 11.00 -8.01
CA THR A 103 15.10 10.31 -7.22
C THR A 103 15.45 10.37 -5.74
N VAL A 104 14.55 10.96 -4.96
CA VAL A 104 14.69 11.11 -3.51
C VAL A 104 14.01 9.96 -2.80
N TRP A 105 12.81 9.59 -3.27
CA TRP A 105 12.04 8.50 -2.69
C TRP A 105 11.09 7.88 -3.71
N GLN A 106 10.89 6.57 -3.61
CA GLN A 106 9.91 5.84 -4.40
C GLN A 106 9.18 4.84 -3.49
N SER A 107 7.85 4.94 -3.41
CA SER A 107 7.08 4.09 -2.49
C SER A 107 7.13 2.60 -2.88
N THR A 108 7.21 2.27 -4.16
CA THR A 108 7.24 0.87 -4.63
C THR A 108 8.58 0.18 -4.36
N ALA A 109 9.64 0.93 -4.07
CA ALA A 109 10.89 0.36 -3.58
C ALA A 109 10.71 -0.25 -2.17
N CYS A 110 9.78 0.29 -1.38
CA CYS A 110 9.39 -0.19 -0.06
C CYS A 110 7.85 -0.23 0.07
N PRO A 111 7.19 -1.23 -0.55
CA PRO A 111 5.74 -1.29 -0.64
C PRO A 111 5.05 -1.25 0.73
N PHE A 112 3.98 -0.46 0.83
CA PHE A 112 3.10 -0.49 2.00
C PHE A 112 2.20 -1.75 1.97
N THR A 113 1.72 -2.15 3.14
CA THR A 113 0.78 -3.28 3.28
C THR A 113 -0.66 -2.78 3.23
N PRO A 114 -1.57 -3.43 2.48
CA PRO A 114 -1.33 -4.64 1.68
C PRO A 114 -0.59 -4.33 0.36
N THR A 115 0.28 -5.26 -0.05
CA THR A 115 1.03 -5.15 -1.31
C THR A 115 0.14 -5.27 -2.55
N SER A 116 -0.96 -6.02 -2.44
CA SER A 116 -2.03 -6.11 -3.43
C SER A 116 -3.39 -5.84 -2.76
N ARG A 117 -4.21 -5.04 -3.44
CA ARG A 117 -5.58 -4.71 -3.08
C ARG A 117 -6.39 -4.54 -4.37
N ARG A 118 -6.85 -5.67 -4.91
CA ARG A 118 -7.72 -5.71 -6.09
C ARG A 118 -9.13 -5.28 -5.75
N LEU A 119 -9.61 -4.26 -6.44
CA LEU A 119 -10.93 -3.66 -6.30
C LEU A 119 -11.67 -3.77 -7.63
N LEU A 120 -12.96 -4.09 -7.57
CA LEU A 120 -13.83 -3.95 -8.72
C LEU A 120 -14.35 -2.50 -8.75
N VAL A 121 -14.06 -1.78 -9.82
CA VAL A 121 -14.43 -0.37 -9.99
C VAL A 121 -15.40 -0.26 -11.17
N ALA A 122 -16.63 0.19 -10.90
CA ALA A 122 -17.63 0.36 -11.95
C ALA A 122 -17.37 1.65 -12.77
N PRO A 123 -17.98 1.79 -13.96
CA PRO A 123 -17.92 3.01 -14.74
C PRO A 123 -18.41 4.21 -13.93
N GLY A 124 -17.59 5.27 -13.88
CA GLY A 124 -17.88 6.50 -13.14
C GLY A 124 -17.62 6.43 -11.63
N ASP A 125 -17.22 5.26 -11.10
CA ASP A 125 -16.82 5.12 -9.69
C ASP A 125 -15.32 5.39 -9.52
N ALA A 126 -14.95 5.67 -8.27
CA ALA A 126 -13.57 5.91 -7.86
C ALA A 126 -13.10 4.91 -6.80
N ALA A 127 -11.78 4.70 -6.78
CA ALA A 127 -11.09 3.95 -5.73
C ALA A 127 -9.93 4.78 -5.18
N ASP A 128 -9.76 4.74 -3.86
CA ASP A 128 -8.77 5.56 -3.17
C ASP A 128 -7.58 4.73 -2.66
N ALA A 129 -6.42 5.37 -2.58
CA ALA A 129 -5.22 4.89 -1.92
C ALA A 129 -4.57 6.02 -1.11
N THR A 130 -3.94 5.64 0.01
CA THR A 130 -3.16 6.57 0.83
C THR A 130 -1.71 6.11 0.82
N ILE A 131 -0.82 7.01 0.43
CA ILE A 131 0.62 6.80 0.43
C ILE A 131 1.22 7.76 1.44
N ILE A 132 2.08 7.25 2.32
CA ILE A 132 2.76 8.06 3.34
C ILE A 132 4.25 8.03 3.05
N TRP A 133 4.84 9.20 2.92
CA TRP A 133 6.27 9.39 2.95
C TRP A 133 6.69 9.92 4.32
N ASP A 134 7.77 9.41 4.87
CA ASP A 134 8.26 9.78 6.21
C ASP A 134 9.17 11.03 6.22
N GLY A 135 9.43 11.62 5.04
CA GLY A 135 10.25 12.81 4.90
C GLY A 135 11.75 12.53 4.73
N ASN A 136 12.15 11.25 4.62
CA ASN A 136 13.55 10.85 4.48
C ASN A 136 13.87 10.39 3.06
N VAL A 137 15.13 10.57 2.64
CA VAL A 137 15.63 10.00 1.39
C VAL A 137 15.60 8.48 1.51
N ALA A 138 15.12 7.80 0.46
CA ALA A 138 15.02 6.35 0.47
C ALA A 138 16.35 5.69 0.82
N SER A 139 16.30 4.75 1.78
CA SER A 139 17.39 3.83 2.05
C SER A 139 17.00 2.43 1.59
N SER A 140 18.00 1.57 1.32
CA SER A 140 17.79 0.18 0.91
C SER A 140 17.12 -0.70 1.98
N GLN A 141 16.86 -0.17 3.17
CA GLN A 141 16.51 -0.98 4.34
C GLN A 141 15.02 -0.94 4.69
N CYS A 142 14.20 -0.17 3.96
CA CYS A 142 12.74 -0.02 4.18
C CYS A 142 12.33 0.16 5.64
N ALA A 143 13.24 0.68 6.47
CA ALA A 143 13.03 0.93 7.86
C ALA A 143 12.65 2.41 7.99
N PRO A 144 11.61 2.74 8.77
CA PRO A 144 11.33 4.14 9.09
C PRO A 144 12.59 4.73 9.72
N ALA A 145 12.98 5.94 9.33
CA ALA A 145 14.11 6.59 9.98
C ALA A 145 13.82 6.67 11.48
N ALA A 146 14.79 6.27 12.31
CA ALA A 146 14.65 6.41 13.74
C ALA A 146 14.45 7.90 14.04
N THR A 147 13.28 8.27 14.56
CA THR A 147 13.05 9.60 15.09
C THR A 147 14.14 9.84 16.13
N ALA A 148 15.03 10.80 15.86
CA ALA A 148 15.95 11.29 16.87
C ALA A 148 15.09 11.91 17.98
N SER A 149 14.74 11.08 18.96
CA SER A 149 13.98 11.49 20.12
C SER A 149 14.87 12.46 20.90
N GLY A 150 14.67 13.75 20.69
CA GLY A 150 15.16 14.77 21.61
C GLY A 150 14.69 14.36 23.00
N THR A 151 15.63 14.16 23.91
CA THR A 151 15.36 13.88 25.32
C THR A 151 14.55 15.02 25.93
N ALA A 152 13.23 14.95 25.82
CA ALA A 152 12.33 15.68 26.69
C ALA A 152 12.05 14.77 27.88
N THR A 153 12.83 14.93 28.94
CA THR A 153 12.52 14.39 30.27
C THR A 153 11.14 14.93 30.67
N PRO A 154 10.09 14.11 30.85
CA PRO A 154 8.87 14.60 31.47
C PRO A 154 9.16 14.86 32.94
N THR A 155 9.23 16.13 33.33
CA THR A 155 9.15 16.52 34.75
C THR A 155 7.73 16.23 35.22
N ALA A 156 7.50 15.05 35.78
CA ALA A 156 6.31 14.76 36.56
C ALA A 156 6.44 15.44 37.93
N THR A 157 5.68 16.52 38.12
CA THR A 157 5.46 17.16 39.42
C THR A 157 4.03 16.85 39.88
N ASP A 158 3.91 16.48 41.16
CA ASP A 158 2.72 16.28 41.99
C ASP A 158 1.82 15.06 41.71
N ALA A 159 1.35 14.30 42.69
CA ALA A 159 1.63 14.21 44.13
C ALA A 159 1.06 12.86 44.59
N ALA A 160 1.78 12.16 45.46
CA ALA A 160 1.31 10.96 46.11
C ALA A 160 0.29 11.31 47.21
N THR A 161 -0.86 10.63 47.22
CA THR A 161 -1.60 10.31 48.45
C THR A 161 -1.56 8.80 48.58
N GLY A 162 -0.77 8.33 49.54
CA GLY A 162 -0.50 6.91 49.74
C GLY A 162 -1.59 6.19 50.53
N GLU A 163 -1.62 4.87 50.38
CA GLU A 163 -1.89 3.96 51.48
C GLU A 163 -1.14 2.63 51.22
N ALA A 164 -0.47 2.15 52.26
CA ALA A 164 0.54 1.10 52.22
C ALA A 164 -0.04 -0.28 52.57
N SER A 165 0.56 -1.35 52.01
CA SER A 165 0.95 -2.61 52.69
C SER A 165 1.47 -3.58 51.63
N ALA A 166 2.79 -3.79 51.55
CA ALA A 166 3.56 -4.84 52.24
C ALA A 166 3.55 -6.18 51.47
N GLU A 167 4.71 -6.48 50.85
CA GLU A 167 5.55 -7.69 51.09
C GLU A 167 5.14 -8.88 50.20
N ALA A 168 6.00 -9.74 49.64
CA ALA A 168 7.45 -9.98 49.68
C ALA A 168 7.72 -10.93 48.46
N THR A 169 8.72 -10.69 47.61
CA THR A 169 10.10 -11.24 47.64
C THR A 169 10.28 -12.58 46.90
N GLU A 170 11.21 -12.57 45.92
CA GLU A 170 12.23 -13.58 45.53
C GLU A 170 12.63 -13.24 44.08
N THR A 171 13.76 -12.60 43.74
CA THR A 171 15.20 -12.79 44.00
C THR A 171 15.83 -14.03 43.36
N ALA A 172 16.57 -13.81 42.27
CA ALA A 172 17.83 -14.45 41.88
C ALA A 172 18.45 -13.52 40.82
N THR A 173 19.52 -12.74 41.03
CA THR A 173 20.89 -12.99 41.53
C THR A 173 21.68 -14.00 40.70
N ALA A 174 22.55 -13.48 39.83
CA ALA A 174 23.88 -14.03 39.57
C ALA A 174 24.81 -12.93 38.97
N GLU A 175 25.66 -12.36 39.83
CA GLU A 175 27.07 -11.97 39.52
C GLU A 175 27.85 -13.25 39.12
N ALA A 176 29.06 -13.30 38.56
CA ALA A 176 30.18 -12.41 38.21
C ALA A 176 30.83 -13.05 36.93
N THR A 177 31.91 -12.62 36.28
CA THR A 177 33.26 -12.35 36.79
C THR A 177 34.12 -11.85 35.61
N ALA A 178 35.06 -10.96 35.89
CA ALA A 178 36.11 -10.52 34.97
C ALA A 178 37.34 -11.44 35.02
N GLU A 179 38.05 -11.57 33.90
CA GLU A 179 39.50 -11.89 33.71
C GLU A 179 39.73 -11.70 32.18
N GLY A 180 40.68 -10.94 31.64
CA GLY A 180 42.06 -10.68 32.02
C GLY A 180 43.00 -11.52 31.14
N SER A 181 43.45 -11.01 29.99
CA SER A 181 44.73 -11.46 29.40
C SER A 181 45.30 -10.48 28.36
N ASP A 182 46.55 -10.09 28.63
CA ASP A 182 47.50 -9.39 27.79
C ASP A 182 47.82 -10.10 26.46
N GLY A 183 48.27 -9.32 25.48
CA GLY A 183 48.86 -9.83 24.25
C GLY A 183 49.37 -8.73 23.32
N ALA A 184 50.52 -8.15 23.68
CA ALA A 184 51.26 -7.17 22.89
C ALA A 184 51.91 -7.75 21.62
N ALA A 185 51.95 -6.95 20.54
CA ALA A 185 53.08 -6.80 19.59
C ALA A 185 52.71 -5.66 18.61
N SER A 186 53.24 -4.44 18.79
CA SER A 186 54.49 -3.92 18.20
C SER A 186 54.47 -3.81 16.67
N GLY A 187 54.51 -2.58 16.15
CA GLY A 187 54.65 -2.25 14.74
C GLY A 187 54.52 -0.75 14.45
N GLU A 188 55.47 0.04 14.95
CA GLU A 188 55.83 1.41 14.51
C GLU A 188 56.10 1.41 12.97
N ALA A 189 56.11 2.47 12.15
CA ALA A 189 56.15 3.93 12.26
C ALA A 189 55.64 4.47 10.88
N GLN A 190 54.85 5.53 10.81
CA GLN A 190 55.27 6.91 10.51
C GLN A 190 55.78 7.16 9.08
N GLU A 191 55.03 7.95 8.29
CA GLU A 191 55.61 9.13 7.62
C GLU A 191 54.52 10.14 7.18
N THR A 192 54.70 11.36 7.65
CA THR A 192 54.08 12.63 7.26
C THR A 192 54.70 13.16 5.96
N GLN A 193 53.93 13.84 5.10
CA GLN A 193 54.39 15.09 4.47
C GLN A 193 53.29 15.86 3.73
N ASP A 194 53.27 17.15 4.04
CA ASP A 194 52.50 18.26 3.49
C ASP A 194 52.88 18.66 2.05
N ALA A 195 51.92 19.30 1.34
CA ALA A 195 52.06 20.47 0.44
C ALA A 195 50.76 20.62 -0.39
N GLN A 196 49.86 21.59 -0.11
CA GLN A 196 49.84 23.00 -0.54
C GLN A 196 49.52 23.28 -2.02
N ASP A 197 48.33 23.87 -2.21
CA ASP A 197 47.98 25.10 -2.94
C ASP A 197 47.80 25.16 -4.49
N ALA A 198 46.81 26.02 -4.82
CA ALA A 198 46.45 26.73 -6.06
C ALA A 198 45.46 26.02 -7.01
N GLU A 199 44.15 26.32 -6.97
CA GLU A 199 43.42 27.57 -7.36
C GLU A 199 42.91 27.57 -8.82
N ASP A 200 41.62 27.86 -8.92
CA ASP A 200 40.90 28.61 -9.97
C ASP A 200 40.76 28.05 -11.39
N ALA A 201 39.56 27.52 -11.64
CA ALA A 201 38.75 27.90 -12.79
C ALA A 201 37.26 27.67 -12.49
N GLN A 202 36.66 28.55 -11.69
CA GLN A 202 35.24 28.87 -11.83
C GLN A 202 35.13 29.96 -12.90
N ASP A 203 34.32 29.74 -13.93
CA ASP A 203 33.12 30.56 -14.10
C ASP A 203 32.26 30.10 -15.27
N ALA A 204 30.96 30.05 -14.96
CA ALA A 204 29.80 30.20 -15.82
C ALA A 204 29.48 29.05 -16.80
N GLU A 205 28.60 28.15 -16.37
CA GLU A 205 27.40 27.83 -17.15
C GLU A 205 26.28 27.23 -16.27
N ASP A 206 25.18 27.97 -16.25
CA ASP A 206 23.81 27.65 -15.84
C ASP A 206 23.45 27.35 -14.37
N ALA A 207 22.76 28.34 -13.78
CA ALA A 207 21.95 28.21 -12.58
C ALA A 207 20.66 27.42 -12.88
N ALA A 208 20.80 26.13 -13.20
CA ALA A 208 19.75 25.15 -12.94
C ALA A 208 19.95 24.68 -11.48
N GLY A 209 18.96 24.94 -10.63
CA GLY A 209 19.07 24.70 -9.18
C GLY A 209 19.68 23.34 -8.86
N GLN A 210 20.86 23.36 -8.22
CA GLN A 210 21.48 22.15 -7.69
C GLN A 210 20.49 21.51 -6.71
N ALA A 211 19.94 20.35 -7.05
CA ALA A 211 19.10 19.58 -6.15
C ALA A 211 19.88 19.35 -4.84
N PRO A 212 19.28 19.59 -3.67
CA PRO A 212 20.01 19.54 -2.43
C PRO A 212 20.38 18.07 -2.14
N ALA A 213 21.67 17.83 -1.89
CA ALA A 213 22.21 16.48 -1.75
C ALA A 213 22.01 15.98 -0.31
N SER A 214 20.92 15.25 -0.05
CA SER A 214 20.72 14.49 1.18
C SER A 214 21.22 13.05 1.01
N ALA A 215 21.85 12.47 2.04
CA ALA A 215 22.26 11.07 2.01
C ALA A 215 21.07 10.13 2.27
N ALA A 216 21.17 8.88 1.82
CA ALA A 216 20.13 7.88 2.01
C ALA A 216 19.83 7.64 3.50
N GLY A 217 18.55 7.70 3.88
CA GLY A 217 18.10 7.56 5.27
C GLY A 217 18.09 8.86 6.08
N ASP A 218 18.70 9.94 5.59
CA ASP A 218 18.59 11.26 6.21
C ASP A 218 17.30 11.97 5.79
N ALA A 219 16.91 12.97 6.58
CA ALA A 219 15.83 13.87 6.21
C ALA A 219 16.13 14.54 4.85
N ALA A 220 15.11 14.64 4.00
CA ALA A 220 15.20 15.44 2.79
C ALA A 220 15.40 16.90 3.17
N SER A 221 16.44 17.51 2.62
CA SER A 221 16.85 18.89 2.87
C SER A 221 15.84 19.91 2.33
N ALA A 222 15.87 21.14 2.83
CA ALA A 222 15.07 22.23 2.30
C ALA A 222 15.31 22.44 0.79
N GLY A 223 14.23 22.69 0.04
CA GLY A 223 14.29 22.86 -1.41
C GLY A 223 12.97 22.58 -2.12
N THR A 224 13.02 22.61 -3.45
CA THR A 224 11.87 22.34 -4.32
C THR A 224 11.88 20.89 -4.79
N TYR A 225 10.74 20.24 -4.68
CA TYR A 225 10.54 18.84 -5.02
C TYR A 225 9.36 18.67 -5.96
N ARG A 226 9.36 17.55 -6.68
CA ARG A 226 8.26 17.12 -7.54
C ARG A 226 7.77 15.76 -7.05
N VAL A 227 6.46 15.58 -7.03
CA VAL A 227 5.81 14.31 -6.74
C VAL A 227 4.87 13.94 -7.89
N ARG A 228 4.90 12.68 -8.27
CA ARG A 228 3.98 12.09 -9.25
C ARG A 228 3.51 10.73 -8.80
N ILE A 229 2.30 10.36 -9.20
CA ILE A 229 1.70 9.06 -8.90
C ILE A 229 1.94 8.11 -10.07
N GLN A 230 2.30 6.88 -9.72
CA GLN A 230 2.56 5.80 -10.65
C GLN A 230 1.61 4.64 -10.36
N LEU A 231 1.19 3.94 -11.42
CA LEU A 231 0.47 2.67 -11.33
C LEU A 231 1.18 1.66 -12.24
N ASP A 232 1.58 0.51 -11.69
CA ASP A 232 2.35 -0.52 -12.40
C ASP A 232 3.61 0.04 -13.10
N GLY A 233 4.21 1.08 -12.50
CA GLY A 233 5.38 1.78 -13.02
C GLY A 233 5.09 2.80 -14.14
N ALA A 234 3.85 2.92 -14.61
CA ALA A 234 3.46 3.97 -15.55
C ALA A 234 3.10 5.25 -14.78
N ASP A 235 3.58 6.40 -15.26
CA ASP A 235 3.20 7.71 -14.71
C ASP A 235 1.76 8.02 -15.10
N LEU A 236 0.89 8.24 -14.10
CA LEU A 236 -0.53 8.54 -14.33
C LEU A 236 -0.87 10.02 -14.11
N THR A 237 0.01 10.76 -13.44
CA THR A 237 -0.19 12.19 -13.16
C THR A 237 0.99 13.00 -13.63
N GLU A 238 0.74 14.27 -13.92
CA GLU A 238 1.82 15.26 -14.07
C GLU A 238 2.54 15.48 -12.74
N ASP A 239 3.74 16.07 -12.81
CA ASP A 239 4.53 16.43 -11.63
C ASP A 239 3.84 17.56 -10.85
N ARG A 240 3.49 17.31 -9.58
CA ARG A 240 3.11 18.36 -8.64
C ARG A 240 4.32 18.84 -7.86
N VAL A 241 4.48 20.17 -7.80
CA VAL A 241 5.57 20.80 -7.06
C VAL A 241 5.17 21.02 -5.60
N PHE A 242 6.09 20.75 -4.67
CA PHE A 242 5.99 21.14 -3.27
C PHE A 242 7.37 21.58 -2.73
N VAL A 243 7.38 22.25 -1.58
CA VAL A 243 8.60 22.79 -0.96
C VAL A 243 8.85 22.12 0.38
N ILE A 244 10.12 21.84 0.68
CA ILE A 244 10.57 21.49 2.03
C ILE A 244 11.24 22.72 2.63
N GLU A 245 10.80 23.12 3.83
CA GLU A 245 11.35 24.24 4.61
C GLU A 245 12.26 23.79 5.76
#